data_AF-G6EKH4-F1
#
_entry.id   AF-G6EKH4-F1
#
_cell.length_a   1.000
_cell.length_b   1.000
_cell.length_c   1.000
_cell.angle_alpha   90.00
_cell.angle_beta   90.00
_cell.angle_gamma   90.00
#
_symmetry.space_group_name_H-M   'P 1'
#
loop_
_entity.id
_entity.type
_entity.pdbx_description
1 polymer ?
#
loop_
_entity_poly.entity_id
_entity_poly.type
_entity_poly.pdbx_seq_one_letter_code
_entity_poly.pdbx_strand_id
1 'polypeptide(L)'
;MSEADPQRPEPTLSRLLGDLTALEALAENWEEGARNGAQARAAALDALNAEAFRRLIRSLRELPGAAEALRQAAADEVVYCVLRRHGILKASLFERVDAALATVRPTLAGHGGDAELVEVSGDKAVVRFLGACDGCPASALTFYAGVKKAITEQVPEIREVKQAKGLGGGGGDTVHFTSPFAAHEHEGWLHALQLTELPDGTTSVLELEGRSLLLSRFGDKVTCFENACAHLGMPMDQAEITDGFITCPHHGFRYALESGECLTAPEVQLQPHAVRVRGDAIELRLTR
;
A
#
# COMPACT_ATOMS: atom_id res chain seq x y z
N MET A 1 -27.48 -1.98 -27.89
CA MET A 1 -26.20 -2.36 -27.26
C MET A 1 -25.79 -3.65 -27.93
N SER A 2 -24.64 -3.67 -28.62
CA SER A 2 -24.13 -4.91 -29.23
C SER A 2 -23.84 -5.89 -28.11
N GLU A 3 -24.38 -7.10 -28.18
CA GLU A 3 -23.94 -8.21 -27.34
C GLU A 3 -22.47 -8.48 -27.67
N ALA A 4 -21.61 -8.42 -26.65
CA ALA A 4 -20.21 -8.77 -26.79
C ALA A 4 -20.11 -10.28 -27.11
N ASP A 5 -19.14 -10.66 -27.95
CA ASP A 5 -18.83 -12.06 -28.24
C ASP A 5 -18.48 -12.80 -26.92
N PRO A 6 -19.33 -13.73 -26.46
CA PRO A 6 -19.18 -14.36 -25.14
C PRO A 6 -17.95 -15.28 -25.04
N GLN A 7 -17.23 -15.52 -26.14
CA GLN A 7 -16.03 -16.37 -26.16
C GLN A 7 -14.70 -15.61 -26.17
N ARG A 8 -14.71 -14.28 -26.26
CA ARG A 8 -13.46 -13.51 -26.21
C ARG A 8 -13.04 -13.30 -24.76
N PRO A 9 -11.84 -13.77 -24.34
CA PRO A 9 -11.37 -13.51 -22.98
C PRO A 9 -11.23 -12.01 -22.78
N GLU A 10 -11.72 -11.52 -21.65
CA GLU A 10 -11.58 -10.11 -21.27
C GLU A 10 -10.09 -9.75 -21.17
N PRO A 11 -9.68 -8.57 -21.68
CA PRO A 11 -8.29 -8.16 -21.63
C PRO A 11 -7.90 -7.80 -20.19
N THR A 12 -6.75 -8.32 -19.72
CA THR A 12 -6.19 -7.99 -18.40
C THR A 12 -5.67 -6.55 -18.35
N LEU A 13 -5.64 -5.93 -17.17
CA LEU A 13 -5.10 -4.58 -17.02
C LEU A 13 -3.64 -4.48 -17.50
N SER A 14 -2.79 -5.44 -17.15
CA SER A 14 -1.38 -5.45 -17.57
C SER A 14 -1.22 -5.46 -19.09
N ARG A 15 -2.09 -6.17 -19.81
CA ARG A 15 -2.10 -6.19 -21.27
C ARG A 15 -2.52 -4.83 -21.83
N LEU A 16 -3.62 -4.26 -21.33
CA LEU A 16 -4.12 -2.95 -21.78
C LEU A 16 -3.10 -1.84 -21.56
N LEU A 17 -2.44 -1.82 -20.41
CA LEU A 17 -1.38 -0.87 -20.10
C LEU A 17 -0.14 -1.11 -20.98
N GLY A 18 0.25 -2.37 -21.18
CA GLY A 18 1.36 -2.72 -22.07
C GLY A 18 1.15 -2.24 -23.51
N ASP A 19 -0.07 -2.38 -24.04
CA ASP A 19 -0.43 -1.88 -25.37
C ASP A 19 -0.32 -0.34 -25.44
N LEU A 20 -0.79 0.37 -24.42
CA LEU A 20 -0.65 1.84 -24.34
C LEU A 20 0.82 2.27 -24.27
N THR A 21 1.61 1.67 -23.39
CA THR A 21 3.05 1.97 -23.26
C THR A 21 3.81 1.70 -24.55
N ALA A 22 3.50 0.60 -25.25
CA ALA A 22 4.12 0.29 -26.53
C ALA A 22 3.80 1.36 -27.59
N LEU A 23 2.56 1.85 -27.64
CA LEU A 23 2.15 2.93 -28.55
C LEU A 23 2.81 4.27 -28.21
N GLU A 24 2.93 4.59 -26.92
CA GLU A 24 3.61 5.79 -26.45
C GLU A 24 5.11 5.77 -26.79
N ALA A 25 5.79 4.64 -26.57
CA ALA A 25 7.20 4.45 -26.90
C ALA A 25 7.47 4.57 -28.41
N LEU A 26 6.55 4.06 -29.26
CA LEU A 26 6.66 4.24 -30.71
C LEU A 26 6.67 5.72 -31.11
N ALA A 27 5.88 6.55 -30.42
CA ALA A 27 5.75 7.97 -30.73
C ALA A 27 6.98 8.81 -30.35
N GLU A 28 7.89 8.30 -29.51
CA GLU A 28 9.11 9.01 -29.10
C GLU A 28 10.03 9.32 -30.28
N ASN A 29 10.08 8.40 -31.24
CA ASN A 29 10.93 8.47 -32.43
C ASN A 29 10.25 9.16 -33.62
N TRP A 30 9.03 9.67 -33.45
CA TRP A 30 8.31 10.36 -34.52
C TRP A 30 8.84 11.77 -34.74
N GLU A 31 8.64 12.30 -35.94
CA GLU A 31 8.85 13.72 -36.22
C GLU A 31 8.00 14.57 -35.27
N GLU A 32 8.53 15.73 -34.85
CA GLU A 32 7.94 16.58 -33.82
C GLU A 32 6.46 16.89 -34.08
N GLY A 33 6.09 17.24 -35.31
CA GLY A 33 4.71 17.52 -35.67
C GLY A 33 3.77 16.32 -35.48
N ALA A 34 4.20 15.13 -35.84
CA ALA A 34 3.43 13.90 -35.68
C ALA A 34 3.30 13.50 -34.19
N ARG A 35 4.39 13.62 -33.43
CA ARG A 35 4.39 13.38 -31.98
C ARG A 35 3.46 14.34 -31.25
N ASN A 36 3.54 15.63 -31.57
CA ASN A 36 2.66 16.65 -30.98
C ASN A 36 1.19 16.41 -31.34
N GLY A 37 0.90 16.03 -32.59
CA GLY A 37 -0.45 15.68 -33.03
C GLY A 37 -1.03 14.46 -32.29
N ALA A 38 -0.21 13.42 -32.08
CA ALA A 38 -0.60 12.23 -31.34
C ALA A 38 -0.90 12.53 -29.87
N GLN A 39 -0.03 13.29 -29.20
CA GLN A 39 -0.22 13.74 -27.82
C GLN A 39 -1.47 14.61 -27.68
N ALA A 40 -1.68 15.57 -28.59
CA ALA A 40 -2.86 16.43 -28.59
C ALA A 40 -4.16 15.61 -28.77
N ARG A 41 -4.16 14.60 -29.66
CA ARG A 41 -5.30 13.70 -29.84
C ARG A 41 -5.58 12.87 -28.58
N ALA A 42 -4.54 12.30 -27.96
CA ALA A 42 -4.69 11.53 -26.72
C ALA A 42 -5.28 12.41 -25.60
N ALA A 43 -4.74 13.61 -25.41
CA ALA A 43 -5.25 14.58 -24.44
C ALA A 43 -6.72 14.98 -24.70
N ALA A 44 -7.10 15.18 -25.97
CA ALA A 44 -8.48 15.49 -26.34
C ALA A 44 -9.45 14.34 -26.03
N LEU A 45 -9.04 13.09 -26.30
CA LEU A 45 -9.82 11.90 -25.94
C LEU A 45 -9.94 11.75 -24.42
N ASP A 46 -8.84 11.94 -23.68
CA ASP A 46 -8.85 11.88 -22.22
C ASP A 46 -9.77 12.94 -21.61
N ALA A 47 -9.77 14.17 -22.15
CA ALA A 47 -10.66 15.23 -21.71
C ALA A 47 -12.14 14.91 -21.98
N LEU A 48 -12.45 14.37 -23.16
CA LEU A 48 -13.80 13.95 -23.51
C LEU A 48 -14.30 12.82 -22.59
N ASN A 49 -13.49 11.78 -22.39
CA ASN A 49 -13.79 10.66 -21.51
C ASN A 49 -14.00 11.12 -20.07
N ALA A 50 -13.11 11.97 -19.57
CA ALA A 50 -13.23 12.52 -18.23
C ALA A 50 -14.57 13.26 -18.02
N GLU A 51 -14.98 14.09 -18.99
CA GLU A 51 -16.27 14.79 -18.90
C GLU A 51 -17.46 13.82 -19.01
N ALA A 52 -17.40 12.82 -19.88
CA ALA A 52 -18.43 11.80 -20.01
C ALA A 52 -18.62 11.02 -18.69
N PHE A 53 -17.53 10.52 -18.09
CA PHE A 53 -17.58 9.83 -16.81
C PHE A 53 -18.08 10.72 -15.68
N ARG A 54 -17.65 12.00 -15.60
CA ARG A 54 -18.17 12.94 -14.59
C ARG A 54 -19.68 13.12 -14.70
N ARG A 55 -20.22 13.28 -15.91
CA ARG A 55 -21.67 13.40 -16.13
C ARG A 55 -22.42 12.11 -15.82
N LEU A 56 -21.87 10.97 -16.22
CA LEU A 56 -22.42 9.66 -15.93
C LEU A 56 -22.50 9.42 -14.42
N ILE A 57 -21.38 9.56 -13.71
CA ILE A 57 -21.31 9.39 -12.25
C ILE A 57 -22.26 10.36 -11.54
N ARG A 58 -22.31 11.63 -11.96
CA ARG A 58 -23.27 12.60 -11.41
C ARG A 58 -24.71 12.13 -11.57
N SER A 59 -25.07 11.62 -12.74
CA SER A 59 -26.42 11.13 -13.02
C SER A 59 -26.74 9.85 -12.23
N LEU A 60 -25.78 8.94 -12.09
CA LEU A 60 -25.93 7.70 -11.33
C LEU A 60 -26.12 7.96 -9.84
N ARG A 61 -25.44 8.96 -9.27
CA ARG A 61 -25.52 9.26 -7.82
C ARG A 61 -26.91 9.67 -7.33
N GLU A 62 -27.80 10.07 -8.23
CA GLU A 62 -29.21 10.36 -7.91
C GLU A 62 -30.03 9.08 -7.68
N LEU A 63 -29.50 7.90 -8.03
CA LEU A 63 -30.17 6.62 -7.85
C LEU A 63 -29.92 6.04 -6.44
N PRO A 64 -30.93 5.39 -5.82
CA PRO A 64 -30.75 4.69 -4.55
C PRO A 64 -29.68 3.60 -4.67
N GLY A 65 -28.76 3.54 -3.70
CA GLY A 65 -27.69 2.53 -3.68
C GLY A 65 -26.52 2.80 -4.62
N ALA A 66 -26.56 3.86 -5.44
CA ALA A 66 -25.51 4.15 -6.41
C ALA A 66 -24.14 4.40 -5.78
N ALA A 67 -24.09 4.99 -4.58
CA ALA A 67 -22.82 5.21 -3.89
C ALA A 67 -22.09 3.89 -3.59
N GLU A 68 -22.83 2.84 -3.21
CA GLU A 68 -22.25 1.52 -2.94
C GLU A 68 -21.85 0.82 -4.23
N ALA A 69 -22.71 0.84 -5.25
CA ALA A 69 -22.39 0.25 -6.56
C ALA A 69 -21.18 0.92 -7.22
N LEU A 70 -21.04 2.25 -7.11
CA LEU A 70 -19.87 2.99 -7.61
C LEU A 70 -18.59 2.63 -6.83
N ARG A 71 -18.69 2.38 -5.52
CA ARG A 71 -17.54 1.88 -4.73
C ARG A 71 -17.14 0.48 -5.17
N GLN A 72 -18.10 -0.42 -5.35
CA GLN A 72 -17.83 -1.78 -5.84
C GLN A 72 -17.24 -1.78 -7.25
N ALA A 73 -17.75 -0.94 -8.15
CA ALA A 73 -17.19 -0.78 -9.48
C ALA A 73 -15.75 -0.25 -9.44
N ALA A 74 -15.45 0.68 -8.52
CA ALA A 74 -14.10 1.20 -8.35
C ALA A 74 -13.10 0.18 -7.74
N ALA A 75 -13.57 -0.99 -7.28
CA ALA A 75 -12.70 -2.10 -6.86
C ALA A 75 -12.17 -2.92 -8.05
N ASP A 76 -12.78 -2.80 -9.23
CA ASP A 76 -12.24 -3.37 -10.46
C ASP A 76 -10.98 -2.59 -10.90
N GLU A 77 -9.90 -3.32 -11.20
CA GLU A 77 -8.59 -2.75 -11.48
C GLU A 77 -8.58 -1.82 -12.73
N VAL A 78 -9.36 -2.17 -13.76
CA VAL A 78 -9.46 -1.40 -15.01
C VAL A 78 -10.28 -0.14 -14.76
N VAL A 79 -11.42 -0.27 -14.06
CA VAL A 79 -12.26 0.87 -13.70
C VAL A 79 -11.47 1.85 -12.83
N TYR A 80 -10.77 1.36 -11.81
CA TYR A 80 -9.92 2.19 -10.96
C TYR A 80 -8.89 2.97 -11.77
N CYS A 81 -8.12 2.27 -12.62
CA CYS A 81 -7.09 2.86 -13.45
C CYS A 81 -7.65 3.98 -14.36
N VAL A 82 -8.78 3.72 -15.03
CA VAL A 82 -9.44 4.69 -15.91
C VAL A 82 -9.94 5.91 -15.12
N LEU A 83 -10.62 5.71 -13.99
CA LEU A 83 -11.12 6.81 -13.16
C LEU A 83 -9.98 7.67 -12.58
N ARG A 84 -8.83 7.06 -12.25
CA ARG A 84 -7.62 7.77 -11.82
C ARG A 84 -6.98 8.54 -12.97
N ARG A 85 -6.78 7.92 -14.13
CA ARG A 85 -6.24 8.58 -15.36
C ARG A 85 -7.01 9.86 -15.70
N HIS A 86 -8.33 9.82 -15.55
CA HIS A 86 -9.20 10.95 -15.88
C HIS A 86 -9.43 11.94 -14.72
N GLY A 87 -8.72 11.78 -13.59
CA GLY A 87 -8.77 12.68 -12.44
C GLY A 87 -10.13 12.70 -11.73
N ILE A 88 -10.89 11.61 -11.82
CA ILE A 88 -12.20 11.45 -11.17
C ILE A 88 -11.99 10.91 -9.76
N LEU A 89 -11.16 9.88 -9.64
CA LEU A 89 -10.58 9.47 -8.38
C LEU A 89 -9.30 10.27 -8.17
N LYS A 90 -9.26 11.01 -7.06
CA LYS A 90 -8.05 11.70 -6.63
C LYS A 90 -7.10 10.70 -6.01
N ALA A 91 -5.81 11.04 -6.08
CA ALA A 91 -4.81 10.28 -5.36
C ALA A 91 -5.13 10.32 -3.87
N SER A 92 -5.01 9.17 -3.22
CA SER A 92 -5.11 9.09 -1.78
C SER A 92 -4.04 9.98 -1.14
N LEU A 93 -4.26 10.35 0.12
CA LEU A 93 -3.27 11.15 0.84
C LEU A 93 -1.95 10.37 0.99
N PHE A 94 -2.04 9.04 1.14
CA PHE A 94 -0.89 8.15 1.15
C PHE A 94 -0.07 8.24 -0.14
N GLU A 95 -0.71 8.03 -1.30
CA GLU A 95 -0.03 8.11 -2.61
C GLU A 95 0.64 9.47 -2.83
N ARG A 96 -0.02 10.56 -2.45
CA ARG A 96 0.54 11.91 -2.59
C ARG A 96 1.77 12.13 -1.72
N VAL A 97 1.76 11.59 -0.50
CA VAL A 97 2.89 11.69 0.43
C VAL A 97 4.04 10.79 -0.03
N ASP A 98 3.76 9.58 -0.51
CA ASP A 98 4.79 8.69 -1.04
C ASP A 98 5.42 9.25 -2.32
N ALA A 99 4.63 9.86 -3.21
CA ALA A 99 5.15 10.60 -4.37
C ALA A 99 6.07 11.77 -3.93
N ALA A 100 5.72 12.49 -2.86
CA ALA A 100 6.58 13.53 -2.31
C ALA A 100 7.88 12.96 -1.72
N LEU A 101 7.82 11.79 -1.06
CA LEU A 101 9.00 11.06 -0.60
C LEU A 101 9.89 10.61 -1.76
N ALA A 102 9.32 10.11 -2.85
CA ALA A 102 10.07 9.66 -4.03
C ALA A 102 11.01 10.75 -4.58
N THR A 103 10.65 12.04 -4.44
CA THR A 103 11.52 13.15 -4.88
C THR A 103 12.78 13.32 -4.03
N VAL A 104 12.81 12.82 -2.78
CA VAL A 104 13.96 12.93 -1.87
C VAL A 104 14.77 11.64 -1.74
N ARG A 105 14.21 10.49 -2.13
CA ARG A 105 14.90 9.18 -2.11
C ARG A 105 16.26 9.18 -2.84
N PRO A 106 16.43 9.81 -4.03
CA PRO A 106 17.74 9.85 -4.69
C PRO A 106 18.83 10.51 -3.85
N THR A 107 18.49 11.56 -3.11
CA THR A 107 19.42 12.26 -2.21
C THR A 107 19.76 11.37 -1.01
N LEU A 108 18.75 10.72 -0.39
CA LEU A 108 18.98 9.80 0.73
C LEU A 108 19.85 8.61 0.33
N ALA A 109 19.61 8.04 -0.86
CA ALA A 109 20.38 6.94 -1.42
C ALA A 109 21.86 7.32 -1.63
N GLY A 110 22.14 8.55 -2.06
CA GLY A 110 23.50 9.09 -2.18
C GLY A 110 24.28 9.14 -0.84
N HIS A 111 23.57 9.07 0.29
CA HIS A 111 24.14 9.02 1.64
C HIS A 111 23.98 7.65 2.30
N GLY A 112 23.63 6.61 1.54
CA GLY A 112 23.54 5.23 2.04
C GLY A 112 22.30 4.93 2.88
N GLY A 113 21.21 5.69 2.68
CA GLY A 113 19.93 5.39 3.30
C GLY A 113 18.74 5.60 2.37
N ASP A 114 17.54 5.47 2.91
CA ASP A 114 16.28 5.71 2.20
C ASP A 114 15.20 6.17 3.19
N ALA A 115 14.00 6.48 2.72
CA ALA A 115 12.83 6.73 3.56
C ALA A 115 11.57 6.10 2.97
N GLU A 116 10.81 5.42 3.80
CA GLU A 116 9.51 4.84 3.44
C GLU A 116 8.36 5.52 4.21
N LEU A 117 7.18 5.55 3.59
CA LEU A 117 5.95 5.99 4.23
C LEU A 117 5.34 4.82 5.01
N VAL A 118 5.16 4.99 6.31
CA VAL A 118 4.58 3.96 7.18
C VAL A 118 3.07 4.14 7.30
N GLU A 119 2.62 5.38 7.47
CA GLU A 119 1.21 5.67 7.71
C GLU A 119 0.88 7.10 7.29
N VAL A 120 -0.36 7.30 6.86
CA VAL A 120 -0.99 8.62 6.73
C VAL A 120 -2.32 8.61 7.46
N SER A 121 -2.49 9.52 8.41
CA SER A 121 -3.71 9.65 9.19
C SER A 121 -4.04 11.12 9.44
N GLY A 122 -5.17 11.57 8.89
CA GLY A 122 -5.58 12.98 8.97
C GLY A 122 -4.54 13.91 8.35
N ASP A 123 -4.00 14.83 9.15
CA ASP A 123 -2.95 15.78 8.75
C ASP A 123 -1.53 15.30 9.09
N LYS A 124 -1.36 13.99 9.35
CA LYS A 124 -0.11 13.40 9.82
C LYS A 124 0.43 12.34 8.88
N ALA A 125 1.73 12.39 8.63
CA ALA A 125 2.47 11.35 7.92
C ALA A 125 3.56 10.77 8.82
N VAL A 126 3.66 9.45 8.89
CA VAL A 126 4.72 8.74 9.60
C VAL A 126 5.69 8.16 8.59
N VAL A 127 6.95 8.55 8.69
CA VAL A 127 8.03 8.12 7.78
C VAL A 127 9.07 7.34 8.55
N ARG A 128 9.64 6.29 7.96
CA ARG A 128 10.76 5.54 8.52
C ARG A 128 11.98 5.76 7.65
N PHE A 129 13.12 6.06 8.27
CA PHE A 129 14.39 6.07 7.57
C PHE A 129 14.99 4.67 7.55
N LEU A 130 15.63 4.33 6.45
CA LEU A 130 16.31 3.06 6.22
C LEU A 130 17.81 3.30 6.04
N GLY A 131 18.62 2.26 6.30
CA GLY A 131 20.07 2.29 6.12
C GLY A 131 20.78 3.28 7.06
N ALA A 132 21.85 3.92 6.57
CA ALA A 132 22.68 4.83 7.37
C ALA A 132 21.94 6.09 7.89
N CYS A 133 20.72 6.34 7.40
CA CYS A 133 19.85 7.42 7.84
C CYS A 133 19.14 7.12 9.17
N ASP A 134 19.07 5.85 9.59
CA ASP A 134 18.50 5.46 10.87
C ASP A 134 19.59 5.40 11.96
N GLY A 135 19.48 6.25 12.98
CA GLY A 135 20.36 6.22 14.15
C GLY A 135 21.65 7.07 14.09
N CYS A 136 21.96 7.78 13.00
CA CYS A 136 23.09 8.72 12.95
C CYS A 136 22.70 10.12 13.53
N PRO A 137 23.25 10.55 14.68
CA PRO A 137 22.85 11.81 15.33
C PRO A 137 23.15 13.06 14.48
N ALA A 138 24.18 13.01 13.63
CA ALA A 138 24.62 14.14 12.82
C ALA A 138 23.81 14.30 11.51
N SER A 139 23.20 13.21 11.01
CA SER A 139 22.49 13.19 9.72
C SER A 139 20.96 13.20 9.87
N ALA A 140 20.44 12.70 10.99
CA ALA A 140 19.00 12.60 11.25
C ALA A 140 18.28 13.96 11.18
N LEU A 141 18.90 15.05 11.66
CA LEU A 141 18.27 16.37 11.66
C LEU A 141 18.10 16.95 10.24
N THR A 142 19.11 16.77 9.37
CA THR A 142 19.11 17.31 8.01
C THR A 142 18.20 16.49 7.09
N PHE A 143 18.23 15.16 7.17
CA PHE A 143 17.37 14.29 6.36
C PHE A 143 15.90 14.40 6.77
N TYR A 144 15.61 14.43 8.07
CA TYR A 144 14.26 14.66 8.56
C TYR A 144 13.70 16.01 8.11
N ALA A 145 14.51 17.08 8.15
CA ALA A 145 14.10 18.38 7.64
C ALA A 145 13.82 18.36 6.13
N GLY A 146 14.66 17.68 5.34
CA GLY A 146 14.47 17.51 3.89
C GLY A 146 13.19 16.74 3.54
N VAL A 147 12.96 15.59 4.19
CA VAL A 147 11.75 14.79 4.02
C VAL A 147 10.51 15.56 4.44
N LYS A 148 10.53 16.19 5.62
CA LYS A 148 9.42 17.01 6.11
C LYS A 148 9.09 18.12 5.13
N LYS A 149 10.11 18.84 4.64
CA LYS A 149 9.93 19.91 3.66
C LYS A 149 9.25 19.39 2.38
N ALA A 150 9.79 18.34 1.77
CA ALA A 150 9.26 17.77 0.53
C ALA A 150 7.78 17.37 0.66
N ILE A 151 7.42 16.69 1.76
CA ILE A 151 6.03 16.31 2.05
C ILE A 151 5.15 17.55 2.20
N THR A 152 5.52 18.50 3.06
CA THR A 152 4.67 19.67 3.35
C THR A 152 4.52 20.63 2.17
N GLU A 153 5.49 20.71 1.26
CA GLU A 153 5.42 21.55 0.05
C GLU A 153 4.50 20.95 -1.02
N GLN A 154 4.56 19.63 -1.24
CA GLN A 154 3.74 18.95 -2.26
C GLN A 154 2.36 18.53 -1.72
N VAL A 155 2.24 18.38 -0.41
CA VAL A 155 1.02 17.92 0.28
C VAL A 155 0.71 18.85 1.47
N PRO A 156 0.19 20.07 1.23
CA PRO A 156 0.01 21.08 2.28
C PRO A 156 -1.00 20.72 3.38
N GLU A 157 -1.83 19.69 3.14
CA GLU A 157 -2.75 19.15 4.14
C GLU A 157 -2.06 18.28 5.20
N ILE A 158 -0.83 17.82 4.96
CA ILE A 158 0.02 17.20 6.00
C ILE A 158 0.75 18.32 6.74
N ARG A 159 0.44 18.46 8.03
CA ARG A 159 1.02 19.46 8.93
C ARG A 159 2.08 18.88 9.85
N GLU A 160 1.94 17.60 10.16
CA GLU A 160 2.85 16.88 11.06
C GLU A 160 3.49 15.71 10.31
N VAL A 161 4.82 15.73 10.20
CA VAL A 161 5.60 14.55 9.78
C VAL A 161 6.25 14.00 11.03
N LYS A 162 6.17 12.69 11.25
CA LYS A 162 6.82 11.99 12.37
C LYS A 162 7.78 10.96 11.85
N GLN A 163 8.92 10.82 12.50
CA GLN A 163 9.85 9.72 12.24
C GLN A 163 9.49 8.52 13.12
N ALA A 164 9.28 7.36 12.50
CA ALA A 164 9.38 6.08 13.18
C ALA A 164 10.88 5.75 13.40
N LYS A 165 11.25 5.36 14.63
CA LYS A 165 12.62 4.87 14.93
C LYS A 165 12.82 3.50 14.30
N GLY A 166 13.98 3.22 13.70
CA GLY A 166 14.27 1.90 13.16
C GLY A 166 14.94 0.93 14.14
N LEU A 167 15.04 -0.30 13.65
CA LEU A 167 15.40 -1.53 14.34
C LEU A 167 16.93 -1.67 14.40
N GLY A 168 17.53 -1.40 15.55
CA GLY A 168 18.95 -1.68 15.79
C GLY A 168 19.20 -3.18 15.93
N GLY A 169 20.11 -3.72 15.11
CA GLY A 169 20.41 -5.15 15.04
C GLY A 169 21.05 -5.75 16.29
N GLY A 170 20.80 -7.05 16.48
CA GLY A 170 21.50 -7.89 17.44
C GLY A 170 21.03 -9.34 17.35
N GLY A 171 21.91 -10.26 16.96
CA GLY A 171 21.63 -11.70 16.95
C GLY A 171 21.48 -12.27 18.36
N GLY A 172 20.45 -13.08 18.55
CA GLY A 172 20.15 -13.87 19.74
C GLY A 172 18.68 -14.27 19.75
N ASP A 173 18.36 -15.51 20.16
CA ASP A 173 17.01 -16.15 20.17
C ASP A 173 15.91 -15.41 20.97
N THR A 174 16.15 -14.17 21.40
CA THR A 174 15.18 -13.30 22.05
C THR A 174 14.60 -12.32 21.03
N VAL A 175 13.38 -12.59 20.57
CA VAL A 175 12.64 -11.66 19.71
C VAL A 175 12.09 -10.52 20.56
N HIS A 176 12.69 -9.34 20.44
CA HIS A 176 12.20 -8.12 21.08
C HIS A 176 11.46 -7.25 20.06
N PHE A 177 10.29 -7.71 19.62
CA PHE A 177 9.45 -6.97 18.69
C PHE A 177 8.31 -6.25 19.39
N THR A 178 8.09 -4.99 19.07
CA THR A 178 6.86 -4.27 19.40
C THR A 178 6.47 -3.48 18.17
N SER A 179 5.31 -3.79 17.61
CA SER A 179 4.81 -3.16 16.40
C SER A 179 4.65 -1.65 16.59
N PRO A 180 4.83 -0.84 15.53
CA PRO A 180 4.59 0.61 15.59
C PRO A 180 3.19 0.98 16.09
N PHE A 181 2.20 0.13 15.80
CA PHE A 181 0.80 0.28 16.24
C PHE A 181 0.60 0.13 17.75
N ALA A 182 1.63 -0.30 18.50
CA ALA A 182 1.62 -0.45 19.95
C ALA A 182 1.84 0.86 20.72
N ALA A 183 2.37 1.91 20.07
CA ALA A 183 2.99 3.05 20.75
C ALA A 183 2.03 4.05 21.43
N HIS A 184 0.73 3.98 21.17
CA HIS A 184 -0.22 5.03 21.55
C HIS A 184 -1.19 4.67 22.68
N GLU A 185 -1.26 3.41 23.09
CA GLU A 185 -2.13 2.93 24.15
C GLU A 185 -1.39 1.83 24.95
N HIS A 186 -1.57 1.76 26.26
CA HIS A 186 -0.85 0.79 27.10
C HIS A 186 -1.72 -0.41 27.55
N GLU A 187 -3.02 -0.33 27.33
CA GLU A 187 -4.03 -1.32 27.75
C GLU A 187 -4.60 -2.10 26.55
N GLY A 188 -5.38 -3.15 26.81
CA GLY A 188 -6.05 -3.94 25.77
C GLY A 188 -5.19 -5.02 25.09
N TRP A 189 -4.12 -5.47 25.75
CA TRP A 189 -3.28 -6.56 25.27
C TRP A 189 -3.88 -7.90 25.63
N LEU A 190 -4.02 -8.77 24.63
CA LEU A 190 -4.53 -10.12 24.74
C LEU A 190 -3.39 -11.08 24.44
N HIS A 191 -3.30 -12.16 25.20
CA HIS A 191 -2.36 -13.23 24.90
C HIS A 191 -2.80 -13.95 23.62
N ALA A 192 -1.87 -14.15 22.68
CA ALA A 192 -2.14 -14.89 21.44
C ALA A 192 -1.54 -16.29 21.47
N LEU A 193 -0.21 -16.39 21.49
CA LEU A 193 0.53 -17.66 21.47
C LEU A 193 1.97 -17.47 21.98
N GLN A 194 2.66 -18.58 22.24
CA GLN A 194 4.10 -18.57 22.53
C GLN A 194 4.92 -18.46 21.24
N LEU A 195 6.06 -17.79 21.32
CA LEU A 195 6.98 -17.60 20.19
C LEU A 195 7.45 -18.93 19.57
N THR A 196 7.47 -20.01 20.35
CA THR A 196 7.78 -21.37 19.89
C THR A 196 6.68 -21.99 19.02
N GLU A 197 5.45 -21.50 19.14
CA GLU A 197 4.29 -21.91 18.33
C GLU A 197 4.24 -21.17 16.98
N LEU A 198 5.09 -20.16 16.78
CA LEU A 198 5.29 -19.47 15.51
C LEU A 198 6.79 -19.51 15.13
N PRO A 199 7.25 -20.62 14.51
CA PRO A 199 8.62 -20.75 14.04
C PRO A 199 9.02 -19.64 13.06
N ASP A 200 10.31 -19.35 12.97
CA ASP A 200 10.83 -18.39 12.00
C ASP A 200 10.53 -18.83 10.55
N GLY A 201 10.12 -17.88 9.72
CA GLY A 201 9.73 -18.08 8.32
C GLY A 201 8.32 -18.61 8.11
N THR A 202 7.48 -18.64 9.14
CA THR A 202 6.14 -19.27 9.08
C THR A 202 5.01 -18.29 9.42
N THR A 203 3.78 -18.71 9.15
CA THR A 203 2.56 -18.08 9.63
C THR A 203 1.77 -19.02 10.53
N SER A 204 0.90 -18.44 11.35
CA SER A 204 -0.10 -19.16 12.12
C SER A 204 -1.40 -18.36 12.11
N VAL A 205 -2.53 -19.06 12.20
CA VAL A 205 -3.86 -18.45 12.29
C VAL A 205 -4.48 -18.79 13.63
N LEU A 206 -5.06 -17.80 14.30
CA LEU A 206 -5.85 -18.03 15.51
C LEU A 206 -7.17 -17.23 15.49
N GLU A 207 -8.13 -17.71 16.27
CA GLU A 207 -9.34 -16.97 16.60
C GLU A 207 -9.17 -16.25 17.93
N LEU A 208 -9.39 -14.93 17.96
CA LEU A 208 -9.29 -14.11 19.17
C LEU A 208 -10.39 -13.05 19.18
N GLU A 209 -11.16 -12.96 20.27
CA GLU A 209 -12.33 -12.06 20.37
C GLU A 209 -13.32 -12.17 19.18
N GLY A 210 -13.44 -13.37 18.60
CA GLY A 210 -14.31 -13.65 17.45
C GLY A 210 -13.80 -13.14 16.10
N ARG A 211 -12.50 -12.80 16.01
CA ARG A 211 -11.80 -12.41 14.78
C ARG A 211 -10.76 -13.45 14.42
N SER A 212 -10.64 -13.75 13.13
CA SER A 212 -9.64 -14.66 12.59
C SER A 212 -8.38 -13.89 12.24
N LEU A 213 -7.26 -14.19 12.89
CA LEU A 213 -6.02 -13.41 12.81
C LEU A 213 -4.91 -14.21 12.16
N LEU A 214 -4.15 -13.60 11.26
CA LEU A 214 -2.96 -14.16 10.64
C LEU A 214 -1.71 -13.55 11.29
N LEU A 215 -0.91 -14.38 11.96
CA LEU A 215 0.41 -14.00 12.45
C LEU A 215 1.49 -14.51 11.53
N SER A 216 2.59 -13.76 11.45
CA SER A 216 3.79 -14.20 10.75
C SER A 216 5.05 -13.87 11.54
N ARG A 217 6.09 -14.68 11.35
CA ARG A 217 7.42 -14.41 11.92
C ARG A 217 8.50 -14.53 10.85
N PHE A 218 9.31 -13.49 10.74
CA PHE A 218 10.51 -13.47 9.91
C PHE A 218 11.64 -12.77 10.69
N GLY A 219 12.68 -13.52 11.02
CA GLY A 219 13.77 -13.10 11.89
C GLY A 219 13.28 -12.71 13.29
N ASP A 220 13.54 -11.45 13.64
CA ASP A 220 13.14 -10.82 14.90
C ASP A 220 11.81 -10.05 14.79
N LYS A 221 11.06 -10.21 13.71
CA LYS A 221 9.79 -9.53 13.50
C LYS A 221 8.62 -10.48 13.64
N VAL A 222 7.60 -10.07 14.39
CA VAL A 222 6.31 -10.77 14.50
C VAL A 222 5.20 -9.81 14.10
N THR A 223 4.50 -10.10 12.99
CA THR A 223 3.37 -9.29 12.55
C THR A 223 2.06 -10.03 12.78
N CYS A 224 0.97 -9.26 12.83
CA CYS A 224 -0.38 -9.79 12.93
C CYS A 224 -1.27 -8.95 12.03
N PHE A 225 -2.06 -9.63 11.21
CA PHE A 225 -3.08 -9.05 10.35
C PHE A 225 -4.41 -9.73 10.61
N GLU A 226 -5.49 -9.16 10.08
CA GLU A 226 -6.69 -9.96 9.86
C GLU A 226 -6.37 -11.11 8.90
N ASN A 227 -6.92 -12.29 9.17
CA ASN A 227 -6.92 -13.43 8.26
C ASN A 227 -7.92 -13.20 7.13
N ALA A 228 -7.75 -12.09 6.43
CA ALA A 228 -8.63 -11.61 5.38
C ALA A 228 -7.78 -10.85 4.36
N CYS A 229 -7.78 -11.35 3.13
CA CYS A 229 -7.18 -10.68 2.00
C CYS A 229 -7.77 -9.28 1.88
N ALA A 230 -6.93 -8.25 1.89
CA ALA A 230 -7.40 -6.86 1.86
C ALA A 230 -8.19 -6.48 0.59
N HIS A 231 -8.14 -7.33 -0.45
CA HIS A 231 -8.91 -7.17 -1.67
C HIS A 231 -10.41 -7.43 -1.44
N LEU A 232 -10.79 -8.66 -1.05
CA LEU A 232 -12.19 -9.09 -0.95
C LEU A 232 -12.53 -9.81 0.37
N GLY A 233 -11.64 -9.76 1.36
CA GLY A 233 -11.85 -10.33 2.69
C GLY A 233 -11.75 -11.85 2.76
N MET A 234 -11.29 -12.52 1.70
CA MET A 234 -11.16 -13.98 1.67
C MET A 234 -10.03 -14.46 2.60
N PRO A 235 -10.16 -15.63 3.26
CA PRO A 235 -9.14 -16.14 4.16
C PRO A 235 -7.75 -16.28 3.51
N MET A 236 -6.73 -16.09 4.32
CA MET A 236 -5.31 -16.16 3.94
C MET A 236 -4.59 -17.35 4.58
N ASP A 237 -5.31 -18.20 5.32
CA ASP A 237 -4.83 -19.36 6.07
C ASP A 237 -4.23 -20.47 5.18
N GLN A 238 -4.67 -20.56 3.93
CA GLN A 238 -4.18 -21.53 2.92
C GLN A 238 -3.25 -20.88 1.87
N ALA A 239 -2.76 -19.68 2.14
CA ALA A 239 -1.88 -18.97 1.23
C ALA A 239 -0.48 -19.61 1.16
N GLU A 240 0.12 -19.55 -0.03
CA GLU A 240 1.52 -19.91 -0.22
C GLU A 240 2.43 -18.78 0.29
N ILE A 241 3.53 -19.16 0.96
CA ILE A 241 4.50 -18.22 1.52
C ILE A 241 5.88 -18.51 0.94
N THR A 242 6.47 -17.50 0.31
CA THR A 242 7.78 -17.58 -0.32
C THR A 242 8.54 -16.29 -0.04
N ASP A 243 9.75 -16.41 0.51
CA ASP A 243 10.67 -15.28 0.77
C ASP A 243 10.06 -14.10 1.54
N GLY A 244 9.20 -14.36 2.55
CA GLY A 244 8.57 -13.30 3.33
C GLY A 244 7.33 -12.67 2.70
N PHE A 245 6.85 -13.24 1.58
CA PHE A 245 5.64 -12.81 0.90
C PHE A 245 4.56 -13.88 1.00
N ILE A 246 3.33 -13.46 1.29
CA ILE A 246 2.14 -14.31 1.28
C ILE A 246 1.32 -14.04 0.02
N THR A 247 0.90 -15.10 -0.66
CA THR A 247 0.08 -15.00 -1.89
C THR A 247 -1.33 -15.48 -1.60
N CYS A 248 -2.32 -14.58 -1.70
CA CYS A 248 -3.72 -14.92 -1.52
C CYS A 248 -4.11 -16.07 -2.47
N PRO A 249 -4.64 -17.20 -1.95
CA PRO A 249 -4.90 -18.39 -2.76
C PRO A 249 -6.08 -18.23 -3.72
N HIS A 250 -6.88 -17.16 -3.55
CA HIS A 250 -8.08 -16.93 -4.34
C HIS A 250 -7.81 -16.11 -5.60
N HIS A 251 -7.04 -15.02 -5.47
CA HIS A 251 -6.86 -14.03 -6.55
C HIS A 251 -5.39 -13.65 -6.80
N GLY A 252 -4.44 -14.30 -6.13
CA GLY A 252 -3.00 -14.12 -6.37
C GLY A 252 -2.42 -12.81 -5.83
N PHE A 253 -3.18 -12.04 -5.05
CA PHE A 253 -2.68 -10.82 -4.41
C PHE A 253 -1.54 -11.16 -3.47
N ARG A 254 -0.40 -10.51 -3.67
CA ARG A 254 0.84 -10.80 -2.97
C ARG A 254 1.13 -9.72 -1.96
N TYR A 255 1.43 -10.11 -0.73
CA TYR A 255 1.66 -9.20 0.39
C TYR A 255 3.01 -9.46 1.05
N ALA A 256 3.74 -8.42 1.41
CA ALA A 256 4.87 -8.51 2.31
C ALA A 256 4.37 -8.78 3.72
N LEU A 257 4.70 -9.93 4.28
CA LEU A 257 4.33 -10.28 5.66
C LEU A 257 5.02 -9.38 6.69
N GLU A 258 6.11 -8.74 6.29
CA GLU A 258 6.87 -7.81 7.11
C GLU A 258 6.09 -6.53 7.44
N SER A 259 5.24 -6.05 6.52
CA SER A 259 4.58 -4.74 6.61
C SER A 259 3.07 -4.82 6.42
N GLY A 260 2.57 -5.88 5.80
CA GLY A 260 1.21 -5.98 5.27
C GLY A 260 1.08 -5.43 3.86
N GLU A 261 2.19 -5.00 3.25
CA GLU A 261 2.18 -4.28 1.98
C GLU A 261 1.81 -5.16 0.79
N CYS A 262 0.77 -4.79 0.05
CA CYS A 262 0.39 -5.46 -1.18
C CYS A 262 1.32 -5.05 -2.33
N LEU A 263 2.05 -6.02 -2.85
CA LEU A 263 2.91 -5.92 -4.02
C LEU A 263 2.13 -5.94 -5.34
N THR A 264 0.90 -6.48 -5.33
CA THR A 264 0.05 -6.55 -6.52
C THR A 264 -0.66 -5.23 -6.78
N ALA A 265 -1.21 -4.64 -5.72
CA ALA A 265 -1.94 -3.37 -5.77
C ALA A 265 -1.63 -2.58 -4.47
N PRO A 266 -0.75 -1.57 -4.52
CA PRO A 266 -0.27 -0.83 -3.35
C PRO A 266 -1.34 -0.11 -2.51
N GLU A 267 -2.61 -0.17 -2.88
CA GLU A 267 -3.72 0.46 -2.15
C GLU A 267 -4.56 -0.53 -1.34
N VAL A 268 -4.24 -1.82 -1.46
CA VAL A 268 -5.03 -2.92 -0.93
C VAL A 268 -4.24 -3.58 0.19
N GLN A 269 -4.08 -2.91 1.33
CA GLN A 269 -3.15 -3.32 2.41
C GLN A 269 -3.79 -4.22 3.45
N LEU A 270 -3.04 -5.25 3.92
CA LEU A 270 -3.52 -6.11 5.01
C LEU A 270 -3.84 -5.27 6.25
N GLN A 271 -5.00 -5.52 6.87
CA GLN A 271 -5.41 -4.82 8.08
C GLN A 271 -4.52 -5.27 9.25
N PRO A 272 -3.62 -4.41 9.79
CA PRO A 272 -2.67 -4.83 10.80
C PRO A 272 -3.26 -4.70 12.21
N HIS A 273 -2.80 -5.56 13.11
CA HIS A 273 -3.01 -5.45 14.55
C HIS A 273 -1.70 -5.16 15.28
N ALA A 274 -1.81 -4.56 16.45
CA ALA A 274 -0.63 -4.30 17.26
C ALA A 274 -0.11 -5.60 17.86
N VAL A 275 1.16 -5.89 17.66
CA VAL A 275 1.89 -7.03 18.23
C VAL A 275 2.94 -6.53 19.19
N ARG A 276 3.18 -7.26 20.28
CA ARG A 276 4.43 -7.19 21.02
C ARG A 276 4.87 -8.55 21.50
N VAL A 277 6.17 -8.74 21.67
CA VAL A 277 6.77 -9.94 22.22
C VAL A 277 7.39 -9.62 23.58
N ARG A 278 6.94 -10.31 24.63
CA ARG A 278 7.44 -10.16 26.01
C ARG A 278 8.00 -11.49 26.49
N GLY A 279 9.33 -11.61 26.50
CA GLY A 279 9.97 -12.91 26.69
C GLY A 279 9.59 -13.81 25.51
N ASP A 280 8.93 -14.92 25.79
CA ASP A 280 8.41 -15.83 24.77
C ASP A 280 6.92 -15.62 24.45
N ALA A 281 6.23 -14.71 25.14
CA ALA A 281 4.80 -14.50 24.90
C ALA A 281 4.56 -13.47 23.78
N ILE A 282 3.77 -13.86 22.76
CA ILE A 282 3.23 -12.94 21.76
C ILE A 282 1.88 -12.42 22.29
N GLU A 283 1.79 -11.10 22.39
CA GLU A 283 0.58 -10.40 22.81
C GLU A 283 0.09 -9.50 21.68
N LEU A 284 -1.22 -9.45 21.50
CA LEU A 284 -1.90 -8.70 20.47
C LEU A 284 -2.80 -7.63 21.06
N ARG A 285 -2.93 -6.50 20.37
CA ARG A 285 -4.03 -5.58 20.58
C ARG A 285 -4.74 -5.36 19.26
N LEU A 286 -6.03 -5.67 19.27
CA LEU A 286 -6.90 -5.59 18.12
C LEU A 286 -7.27 -4.13 17.86
N THR A 287 -6.78 -3.61 16.75
CA THR A 287 -7.20 -2.33 16.18
C THR A 287 -8.63 -2.46 15.65
N ARG A 288 -9.47 -1.49 16.01
CA ARG A 288 -10.86 -1.40 15.57
C ARG A 288 -10.96 -0.96 14.12
#